data_AF-A0A7X7MNA1-F1
#
_entry.id   AF-A0A7X7MNA1-F1
#
_cell.length_a   1.000
_cell.length_b   1.000
_cell.length_c   1.000
_cell.angle_alpha   90.00
_cell.angle_beta   90.00
_cell.angle_gamma   90.00
#
_symmetry.space_group_name_H-M   'P 1'
#
loop_
_entity.id
_entity.type
_entity.pdbx_description
1 polymer ?
#
loop_
_entity_poly.entity_id
_entity_poly.type
_entity_poly.pdbx_seq_one_letter_code
_entity_poly.pdbx_strand_id
1 'polypeptide(L)'
;IPDGITNIGYGTFWGCSALTSVAIPDSVTNIGNYAFYGCSALISATIPDSVTSIGSYAFNGCTVLTSAIPDSVTYFGSHAFYNCSALTSATMGNGVTNISDYVFYNCRSLISVTMPDSVTSIGDYAFYGCHALTSVTIPENVTSIGDYAFSSCTSLTSITIPDSVTTIGSYAFYYCRFLASFLFTGDAPAIGPYAFKTSPATLYYLPAFASTWPSTVAGRPAVCWNPAFSPTSPTRFTSGKFGFTLTGNPNLPVKVEASTNLASHIWTPITNATLNSSGSLSVADPASSSLPVRFYRIVWP
;
A
#
# COMPACT_ATOMS: atom_id res chain seq x y z
N ILE A 1 32.58 2.78 -9.43
CA ILE A 1 33.11 3.99 -8.74
C ILE A 1 34.21 3.51 -7.80
N PRO A 2 35.35 4.21 -7.65
CA PRO A 2 36.44 3.74 -6.78
C PRO A 2 36.03 3.65 -5.31
N ASP A 3 36.63 2.69 -4.58
CA ASP A 3 36.45 2.57 -3.13
C ASP A 3 36.95 3.84 -2.40
N GLY A 4 36.34 4.14 -1.25
CA GLY A 4 36.65 5.32 -0.44
C GLY A 4 35.87 6.58 -0.84
N ILE A 5 35.17 6.57 -1.98
CA ILE A 5 34.21 7.62 -2.31
C ILE A 5 33.00 7.49 -1.37
N THR A 6 32.72 8.56 -0.64
CA THR A 6 31.59 8.62 0.31
C THR A 6 30.36 9.30 -0.24
N ASN A 7 30.49 10.08 -1.31
CA ASN A 7 29.42 10.88 -1.90
C ASN A 7 29.47 10.84 -3.42
N ILE A 8 28.38 10.43 -4.06
CA ILE A 8 28.16 10.66 -5.49
C ILE A 8 27.60 12.07 -5.64
N GLY A 9 28.41 13.00 -6.13
CA GLY A 9 28.07 14.42 -6.19
C GLY A 9 26.91 14.76 -7.13
N TYR A 10 26.49 16.03 -7.08
CA TYR A 10 25.46 16.59 -7.95
C TYR A 10 25.72 16.24 -9.42
N GLY A 11 24.73 15.63 -10.08
CA GLY A 11 24.79 15.40 -11.52
C GLY A 11 25.96 14.54 -12.02
N THR A 12 26.61 13.74 -11.17
CA THR A 12 27.86 13.02 -11.53
C THR A 12 27.74 12.20 -12.82
N PHE A 13 26.60 11.56 -13.06
CA PHE A 13 26.27 10.80 -14.26
C PHE A 13 25.07 11.41 -15.01
N TRP A 14 24.84 12.71 -14.90
CA TRP A 14 23.71 13.38 -15.56
C TRP A 14 23.71 13.07 -17.06
N GLY A 15 22.59 12.54 -17.54
CA GLY A 15 22.33 12.31 -18.95
C GLY A 15 23.19 11.24 -19.59
N CYS A 16 23.85 10.38 -18.79
CA CYS A 16 24.60 9.23 -19.30
C CYS A 16 23.64 8.15 -19.83
N SER A 17 22.94 8.44 -20.93
CA SER A 17 21.87 7.61 -21.50
C SER A 17 22.35 6.27 -22.06
N ALA A 18 23.67 6.09 -22.23
CA ALA A 18 24.28 4.82 -22.61
C ALA A 18 24.81 4.01 -21.41
N LEU A 19 24.80 4.55 -20.19
CA LEU A 19 25.26 3.85 -18.99
C LEU A 19 24.27 2.74 -18.64
N THR A 20 24.71 1.48 -18.75
CA THR A 20 23.85 0.31 -18.48
C THR A 20 23.97 -0.22 -17.06
N SER A 21 25.14 -0.03 -16.43
CA SER A 21 25.41 -0.46 -15.06
C SER A 21 26.43 0.44 -14.37
N VAL A 22 26.33 0.52 -13.05
CA VAL A 22 27.31 1.20 -12.20
C VAL A 22 27.47 0.43 -10.90
N ALA A 23 28.72 0.13 -10.54
CA ALA A 23 29.05 -0.38 -9.21
C ALA A 23 29.23 0.80 -8.24
N ILE A 24 28.33 0.91 -7.27
CA ILE A 24 28.40 1.87 -6.15
C ILE A 24 29.08 1.15 -4.98
N PRO A 25 30.27 1.59 -4.53
CA PRO A 25 31.01 0.91 -3.47
C PRO A 25 30.38 1.16 -2.10
N ASP A 26 30.60 0.23 -1.17
CA ASP A 26 30.04 0.26 0.20
C ASP A 26 30.51 1.48 1.02
N SER A 27 31.49 2.25 0.55
CA SER A 27 31.87 3.51 1.20
C SER A 27 30.88 4.65 0.96
N VAL A 28 30.01 4.57 -0.07
CA VAL A 28 29.07 5.64 -0.43
C VAL A 28 27.94 5.71 0.58
N THR A 29 27.77 6.87 1.21
CA THR A 29 26.67 7.12 2.15
C THR A 29 25.60 8.05 1.58
N ASN A 30 25.91 8.81 0.53
CA ASN A 30 25.00 9.77 -0.09
C ASN A 30 25.05 9.73 -1.62
N ILE A 31 23.86 9.70 -2.25
CA ILE A 31 23.68 9.89 -3.68
C ILE A 31 23.07 11.27 -3.88
N GLY A 32 23.83 12.20 -4.46
CA GLY A 32 23.45 13.60 -4.59
C GLY A 32 22.32 13.85 -5.59
N ASN A 33 21.82 15.09 -5.58
CA ASN A 33 20.76 15.51 -6.49
C ASN A 33 21.17 15.28 -7.95
N TYR A 34 20.23 14.81 -8.76
CA TYR A 34 20.43 14.52 -10.18
C TYR A 34 21.58 13.54 -10.51
N ALA A 35 22.14 12.81 -9.54
CA ALA A 35 23.35 12.01 -9.72
C ALA A 35 23.31 11.06 -10.93
N PHE A 36 22.16 10.46 -11.21
CA PHE A 36 21.88 9.57 -12.35
C PHE A 36 20.69 10.07 -13.20
N TYR A 37 20.39 11.37 -13.16
CA TYR A 37 19.28 11.95 -13.92
C TYR A 37 19.37 11.60 -15.40
N GLY A 38 18.32 11.04 -15.99
CA GLY A 38 18.26 10.73 -17.41
C GLY A 38 19.16 9.57 -17.86
N CYS A 39 19.69 8.76 -16.94
CA CYS A 39 20.38 7.51 -17.27
C CYS A 39 19.37 6.43 -17.72
N SER A 40 18.75 6.63 -18.89
CA SER A 40 17.61 5.84 -19.36
C SER A 40 17.94 4.38 -19.71
N ALA A 41 19.22 4.04 -19.90
CA ALA A 41 19.65 2.66 -20.12
C ALA A 41 20.16 1.97 -18.85
N LEU A 42 20.16 2.64 -17.69
CA LEU A 42 20.72 2.12 -16.45
C LEU A 42 19.80 1.02 -15.89
N ILE A 43 20.23 -0.22 -16.07
CA ILE A 43 19.50 -1.42 -15.62
C ILE A 43 19.82 -1.69 -14.15
N SER A 44 21.10 -1.61 -13.79
CA SER A 44 21.59 -1.98 -12.45
C SER A 44 22.53 -0.93 -11.86
N ALA A 45 22.11 -0.40 -10.72
CA ALA A 45 22.92 0.35 -9.78
C ALA A 45 22.66 -0.25 -8.39
N THR A 46 23.41 -1.28 -7.99
CA THR A 46 23.27 -1.83 -6.64
C THR A 46 23.54 -0.71 -5.64
N ILE A 47 22.49 -0.29 -4.92
CA ILE A 47 22.58 0.72 -3.86
C ILE A 47 23.02 -0.05 -2.60
N PRO A 48 24.23 0.19 -2.07
CA PRO A 48 24.70 -0.54 -0.90
C PRO A 48 24.00 -0.09 0.38
N ASP A 49 23.98 -0.95 1.40
CA ASP A 49 23.32 -0.69 2.69
C ASP A 49 23.95 0.49 3.47
N SER A 50 25.11 0.98 3.05
CA SER A 50 25.71 2.20 3.60
C SER A 50 25.05 3.49 3.12
N VAL A 51 24.28 3.48 2.03
CA VAL A 51 23.57 4.66 1.53
C VAL A 51 22.41 4.99 2.45
N THR A 52 22.42 6.20 3.00
CA THR A 52 21.37 6.70 3.90
C THR A 52 20.50 7.77 3.26
N SER A 53 20.96 8.39 2.17
CA SER A 53 20.33 9.53 1.52
C SER A 53 20.42 9.47 0.00
N ILE A 54 19.27 9.65 -0.65
CA ILE A 54 19.12 9.79 -2.09
C ILE A 54 18.49 11.15 -2.39
N GLY A 55 19.24 12.00 -3.09
CA GLY A 55 18.88 13.37 -3.40
C GLY A 55 17.73 13.52 -4.40
N SER A 56 17.24 14.75 -4.53
CA SER A 56 16.16 15.07 -5.45
C SER A 56 16.56 14.76 -6.88
N TYR A 57 15.64 14.20 -7.66
CA TYR A 57 15.85 13.79 -9.05
C TYR A 57 17.00 12.78 -9.28
N ALA A 58 17.56 12.16 -8.23
CA ALA A 58 18.79 11.36 -8.33
C ALA A 58 18.71 10.25 -9.39
N PHE A 59 17.60 9.53 -9.50
CA PHE A 59 17.34 8.48 -10.49
C PHE A 59 16.20 8.84 -11.44
N ASN A 60 15.84 10.12 -11.55
CA ASN A 60 14.74 10.53 -12.43
C ASN A 60 15.04 10.11 -13.88
N GLY A 61 14.11 9.41 -14.51
CA GLY A 61 14.24 8.95 -15.89
C GLY A 61 15.12 7.71 -16.07
N CYS A 62 15.53 7.03 -14.99
CA CYS A 62 16.13 5.70 -15.05
C CYS A 62 15.06 4.63 -15.35
N THR A 63 14.50 4.67 -16.56
CA THR A 63 13.27 3.96 -16.93
C THR A 63 13.37 2.44 -16.87
N VAL A 64 14.57 1.87 -17.00
CA VAL A 64 14.85 0.43 -16.99
C VAL A 64 15.50 -0.06 -15.68
N LEU A 65 15.64 0.81 -14.68
CA LEU A 65 16.26 0.46 -13.40
C LEU A 65 15.39 -0.53 -12.63
N THR A 66 16.00 -1.66 -12.26
CA THR A 66 15.36 -2.72 -11.45
C THR A 66 16.01 -2.93 -10.09
N SER A 67 17.01 -2.12 -9.76
CA SER A 67 17.75 -2.21 -8.49
C SER A 67 16.83 -2.02 -7.29
N ALA A 68 17.00 -2.89 -6.30
CA ALA A 68 16.34 -2.76 -5.01
C ALA A 68 16.85 -1.52 -4.28
N ILE A 69 15.95 -0.91 -3.51
CA ILE A 69 16.27 0.19 -2.59
C ILE A 69 16.46 -0.46 -1.20
N PRO A 70 17.64 -0.34 -0.57
CA PRO A 70 17.87 -0.90 0.75
C PRO A 70 17.09 -0.13 1.83
N ASP A 71 16.77 -0.80 2.93
CA ASP A 71 16.09 -0.23 4.09
C ASP A 71 16.99 0.71 4.93
N SER A 72 18.25 0.87 4.56
CA SER A 72 19.15 1.87 5.13
C SER A 72 18.85 3.29 4.63
N VAL A 73 18.14 3.45 3.50
CA VAL A 73 17.82 4.76 2.95
C VAL A 73 16.73 5.42 3.80
N THR A 74 17.12 6.48 4.50
CA THR A 74 16.25 7.24 5.42
C THR A 74 15.83 8.60 4.87
N TYR A 75 16.41 9.03 3.75
CA TYR A 75 16.05 10.28 3.07
C TYR A 75 15.89 10.06 1.56
N PHE A 76 14.75 10.52 1.04
CA PHE A 76 14.43 10.55 -0.38
C PHE A 76 14.07 11.98 -0.77
N GLY A 77 14.85 12.60 -1.64
CA GLY A 77 14.51 13.90 -2.21
C GLY A 77 13.31 13.80 -3.16
N SER A 78 12.63 14.93 -3.39
CA SER A 78 11.53 15.00 -4.35
C SER A 78 11.96 14.47 -5.72
N HIS A 79 11.07 13.74 -6.40
CA HIS A 79 11.34 13.13 -7.70
C HIS A 79 12.51 12.12 -7.75
N ALA A 80 13.02 11.62 -6.61
CA ALA A 80 14.22 10.76 -6.58
C ALA A 80 14.15 9.57 -7.54
N PHE A 81 12.99 8.92 -7.67
CA PHE A 81 12.74 7.79 -8.59
C PHE A 81 11.63 8.10 -9.62
N TYR A 82 11.47 9.37 -9.99
CA TYR A 82 10.48 9.80 -10.98
C TYR A 82 10.71 9.12 -12.34
N ASN A 83 9.67 8.53 -12.92
CA ASN A 83 9.70 7.73 -14.15
C ASN A 83 10.65 6.52 -14.12
N CYS A 84 10.94 5.92 -12.95
CA CYS A 84 11.63 4.62 -12.86
C CYS A 84 10.65 3.47 -13.20
N SER A 85 10.24 3.39 -14.47
CA SER A 85 9.11 2.55 -14.90
C SER A 85 9.28 1.04 -14.72
N ALA A 86 10.52 0.55 -14.62
CA ALA A 86 10.84 -0.86 -14.40
C ALA A 86 11.04 -1.24 -12.92
N LEU A 87 11.02 -0.27 -12.00
CA LEU A 87 11.17 -0.55 -10.57
C LEU A 87 9.95 -1.34 -10.07
N THR A 88 10.18 -2.52 -9.50
CA THR A 88 9.12 -3.46 -9.09
C THR A 88 8.77 -3.40 -7.61
N SER A 89 9.70 -2.94 -6.77
CA SER A 89 9.50 -2.79 -5.34
C SER A 89 10.29 -1.58 -4.82
N ALA A 90 9.80 -0.97 -3.75
CA ALA A 90 10.50 0.08 -3.03
C ALA A 90 10.40 -0.17 -1.53
N THR A 91 11.54 -0.10 -0.84
CA THR A 91 11.62 -0.18 0.61
C THR A 91 12.16 1.14 1.13
N MET A 92 11.53 1.67 2.18
CA MET A 92 11.94 2.88 2.89
C MET A 92 12.45 2.50 4.27
N GLY A 93 13.57 3.08 4.70
CA GLY A 93 14.16 2.84 6.01
C GLY A 93 13.45 3.55 7.15
N ASN A 94 13.53 2.99 8.36
CA ASN A 94 12.86 3.47 9.59
C ASN A 94 13.15 4.94 10.01
N GLY A 95 14.06 5.65 9.32
CA GLY A 95 14.29 7.08 9.52
C GLY A 95 13.44 7.99 8.60
N VAL A 96 12.74 7.43 7.62
CA VAL A 96 11.87 8.20 6.72
C VAL A 96 10.66 8.71 7.50
N THR A 97 10.57 10.03 7.65
CA THR A 97 9.43 10.70 8.31
C THR A 97 8.41 11.23 7.32
N ASN A 98 8.83 11.59 6.11
CA ASN A 98 7.95 12.13 5.08
C ASN A 98 8.27 11.48 3.74
N ILE A 99 7.25 11.07 3.01
CA ILE A 99 7.40 10.59 1.64
C ILE A 99 7.31 11.81 0.72
N SER A 100 8.44 12.19 0.13
CA SER A 100 8.55 13.41 -0.66
C SER A 100 7.68 13.40 -1.92
N ASP A 101 7.32 14.60 -2.39
CA ASP A 101 6.51 14.77 -3.60
C ASP A 101 7.15 14.10 -4.81
N TYR A 102 6.30 13.46 -5.62
CA TYR A 102 6.67 12.80 -6.88
C TYR A 102 7.74 11.69 -6.76
N VAL A 103 8.07 11.22 -5.55
CA VAL A 103 9.23 10.33 -5.33
C VAL A 103 9.21 9.07 -6.19
N PHE A 104 8.06 8.42 -6.39
CA PHE A 104 7.85 7.24 -7.26
C PHE A 104 6.85 7.51 -8.38
N TYR A 105 6.72 8.76 -8.82
CA TYR A 105 5.84 9.14 -9.92
C TYR A 105 6.11 8.30 -11.16
N ASN A 106 5.06 7.70 -11.75
CA ASN A 106 5.10 6.83 -12.93
C ASN A 106 6.07 5.64 -12.82
N CYS A 107 6.31 5.12 -11.62
CA CYS A 107 6.92 3.79 -11.43
C CYS A 107 5.89 2.71 -11.80
N ARG A 108 5.63 2.53 -13.10
CA ARG A 108 4.49 1.75 -13.63
C ARG A 108 4.52 0.27 -13.24
N SER A 109 5.70 -0.31 -13.05
CA SER A 109 5.89 -1.71 -12.66
C SER A 109 5.98 -1.92 -11.15
N LEU A 110 5.82 -0.87 -10.33
CA LEU A 110 5.93 -0.95 -8.88
C LEU A 110 4.75 -1.75 -8.32
N ILE A 111 5.01 -2.94 -7.80
CA ILE A 111 4.00 -3.88 -7.29
C ILE A 111 3.76 -3.66 -5.80
N SER A 112 4.82 -3.36 -5.04
CA SER A 112 4.76 -3.19 -3.59
C SER A 112 5.66 -2.05 -3.11
N VAL A 113 5.23 -1.43 -2.01
CA VAL A 113 5.98 -0.41 -1.29
C VAL A 113 5.94 -0.74 0.19
N THR A 114 7.10 -0.79 0.82
CA THR A 114 7.24 -0.94 2.27
C THR A 114 7.55 0.42 2.87
N MET A 115 6.57 1.00 3.56
CA MET A 115 6.73 2.23 4.33
C MET A 115 6.93 1.89 5.81
N PRO A 116 7.88 2.53 6.51
CA PRO A 116 8.09 2.31 7.94
C PRO A 116 7.04 3.05 8.78
N ASP A 117 6.88 2.62 10.03
CA ASP A 117 5.96 3.24 10.99
C ASP A 117 6.33 4.70 11.33
N SER A 118 7.57 5.13 11.04
CA SER A 118 8.03 6.50 11.25
C SER A 118 7.40 7.53 10.30
N VAL A 119 6.74 7.11 9.21
CA VAL A 119 6.15 8.02 8.23
C VAL A 119 4.95 8.75 8.83
N THR A 120 4.96 10.07 8.75
CA THR A 120 3.87 10.95 9.20
C THR A 120 3.09 11.59 8.05
N SER A 121 3.66 11.65 6.84
CA SER A 121 2.96 12.23 5.69
C SER A 121 3.34 11.57 4.37
N ILE A 122 2.39 11.54 3.44
CA ILE A 122 2.58 11.13 2.05
C ILE A 122 2.41 12.35 1.15
N GLY A 123 3.46 12.74 0.44
CA GLY A 123 3.50 13.94 -0.39
C GLY A 123 2.66 13.85 -1.67
N ASP A 124 2.59 14.98 -2.35
CA ASP A 124 1.79 15.14 -3.56
C ASP A 124 2.38 14.28 -4.69
N TYR A 125 1.50 13.59 -5.42
CA TYR A 125 1.86 12.71 -6.54
C TYR A 125 2.88 11.60 -6.21
N ALA A 126 3.13 11.29 -4.93
CA ALA A 126 4.21 10.39 -4.50
C ALA A 126 4.24 9.04 -5.23
N PHE A 127 3.07 8.45 -5.50
CA PHE A 127 2.88 7.18 -6.20
C PHE A 127 1.95 7.31 -7.42
N TYR A 128 1.82 8.53 -7.98
CA TYR A 128 0.97 8.77 -9.14
C TYR A 128 1.38 7.85 -10.30
N GLY A 129 0.43 7.15 -10.91
CA GLY A 129 0.68 6.32 -12.10
C GLY A 129 1.46 5.02 -11.80
N CYS A 130 1.57 4.60 -10.55
CA CYS A 130 2.04 3.26 -10.19
C CYS A 130 0.98 2.20 -10.55
N HIS A 131 0.84 1.90 -11.83
CA HIS A 131 -0.26 1.08 -12.36
C HIS A 131 -0.27 -0.36 -11.85
N ALA A 132 0.89 -0.93 -11.53
CA ALA A 132 1.03 -2.29 -11.01
C ALA A 132 0.87 -2.40 -9.48
N LEU A 133 0.73 -1.30 -8.75
CA LEU A 133 0.63 -1.31 -7.29
C LEU A 133 -0.68 -1.99 -6.88
N THR A 134 -0.60 -3.19 -6.31
CA THR A 134 -1.76 -4.02 -5.97
C THR A 134 -2.23 -3.83 -4.54
N SER A 135 -1.31 -3.50 -3.62
CA SER A 135 -1.59 -3.21 -2.23
C SER A 135 -0.66 -2.11 -1.70
N VAL A 136 -1.15 -1.37 -0.71
CA VAL A 136 -0.37 -0.41 0.05
C VAL A 136 -0.83 -0.45 1.51
N THR A 137 0.11 -0.52 2.44
CA THR A 137 -0.17 -0.39 3.88
C THR A 137 0.15 1.04 4.27
N ILE A 138 -0.85 1.81 4.66
CA ILE A 138 -0.63 3.17 5.20
C ILE A 138 -0.20 3.02 6.66
N PRO A 139 1.00 3.50 7.06
CA PRO A 139 1.46 3.38 8.44
C PRO A 139 0.57 4.12 9.45
N GLU A 140 0.50 3.60 10.68
CA GLU A 140 -0.38 4.09 11.75
C GLU A 140 -0.10 5.54 12.18
N ASN A 141 1.05 6.11 11.85
CA ASN A 141 1.40 7.50 12.20
C ASN A 141 1.14 8.51 11.08
N VAL A 142 0.65 8.08 9.90
CA VAL A 142 0.38 8.98 8.78
C VAL A 142 -0.81 9.89 9.08
N THR A 143 -0.59 11.20 9.11
CA THR A 143 -1.64 12.19 9.37
C THR A 143 -2.29 12.76 8.11
N SER A 144 -1.58 12.70 6.97
CA SER A 144 -2.00 13.32 5.72
C SER A 144 -1.55 12.54 4.49
N ILE A 145 -2.46 12.42 3.52
CA ILE A 145 -2.20 11.90 2.17
C ILE A 145 -2.38 13.06 1.18
N GLY A 146 -1.34 13.39 0.43
CA GLY A 146 -1.29 14.54 -0.48
C GLY A 146 -2.19 14.43 -1.71
N ASP A 147 -2.23 15.53 -2.46
CA ASP A 147 -2.97 15.64 -3.71
C ASP A 147 -2.40 14.65 -4.74
N TYR A 148 -3.29 13.93 -5.44
CA TYR A 148 -2.92 12.92 -6.44
C TYR A 148 -1.98 11.79 -5.97
N ALA A 149 -1.73 11.63 -4.66
CA ALA A 149 -0.69 10.74 -4.11
C ALA A 149 -0.71 9.31 -4.69
N PHE A 150 -1.89 8.72 -4.88
CA PHE A 150 -2.11 7.39 -5.45
C PHE A 150 -2.96 7.43 -6.73
N SER A 151 -3.08 8.59 -7.37
CA SER A 151 -3.90 8.74 -8.58
C SER A 151 -3.36 7.83 -9.69
N SER A 152 -4.27 7.18 -10.42
CA SER A 152 -3.97 6.22 -11.50
C SER A 152 -3.23 4.95 -11.05
N CYS A 153 -3.25 4.61 -9.76
CA CYS A 153 -2.89 3.27 -9.26
C CYS A 153 -3.98 2.26 -9.64
N THR A 154 -4.01 1.87 -10.91
CA THR A 154 -5.17 1.16 -11.48
C THR A 154 -5.33 -0.26 -10.96
N SER A 155 -4.29 -0.92 -10.44
CA SER A 155 -4.35 -2.28 -9.90
C SER A 155 -4.62 -2.36 -8.39
N LEU A 156 -4.68 -1.22 -7.70
CA LEU A 156 -4.95 -1.18 -6.27
C LEU A 156 -6.40 -1.60 -6.03
N THR A 157 -6.63 -2.61 -5.17
CA THR A 157 -7.96 -3.22 -4.98
C THR A 157 -8.65 -2.84 -3.68
N SER A 158 -7.89 -2.78 -2.59
CA SER A 158 -8.34 -2.37 -1.27
C SER A 158 -7.23 -1.60 -0.55
N ILE A 159 -7.62 -0.80 0.44
CA ILE A 159 -6.69 -0.06 1.29
C ILE A 159 -7.28 0.11 2.69
N THR A 160 -6.40 0.07 3.70
CA THR A 160 -6.75 0.44 5.08
C THR A 160 -6.18 1.83 5.35
N ILE A 161 -7.01 2.72 5.89
CA ILE A 161 -6.68 4.08 6.27
C ILE A 161 -6.72 4.14 7.81
N PRO A 162 -5.58 4.37 8.49
CA PRO A 162 -5.53 4.41 9.95
C PRO A 162 -6.26 5.64 10.51
N ASP A 163 -6.60 5.61 11.80
CA ASP A 163 -7.34 6.66 12.49
C ASP A 163 -6.58 7.99 12.59
N SER A 164 -5.25 7.92 12.51
CA SER A 164 -4.35 9.06 12.45
C SER A 164 -4.50 9.90 11.20
N VAL A 165 -5.02 9.35 10.09
CA VAL A 165 -5.21 10.09 8.84
C VAL A 165 -6.37 11.05 9.01
N THR A 166 -6.05 12.35 9.11
CA THR A 166 -7.05 13.42 9.26
C THR A 166 -7.36 14.12 7.95
N THR A 167 -6.49 14.00 6.94
CA THR A 167 -6.63 14.67 5.65
C THR A 167 -6.25 13.75 4.47
N ILE A 168 -7.10 13.77 3.43
CA ILE A 168 -6.85 13.12 2.15
C ILE A 168 -7.01 14.18 1.05
N GLY A 169 -5.97 14.39 0.26
CA GLY A 169 -5.89 15.42 -0.76
C GLY A 169 -6.86 15.25 -1.92
N SER A 170 -6.98 16.32 -2.71
CA SER A 170 -7.72 16.34 -3.96
C SER A 170 -7.16 15.29 -4.91
N TYR A 171 -8.06 14.55 -5.56
CA TYR A 171 -7.69 13.49 -6.51
C TYR A 171 -6.73 12.40 -5.96
N ALA A 172 -6.52 12.28 -4.63
CA ALA A 172 -5.53 11.38 -4.04
C ALA A 172 -5.63 9.93 -4.54
N PHE A 173 -6.84 9.43 -4.79
CA PHE A 173 -7.11 8.12 -5.36
C PHE A 173 -7.96 8.23 -6.64
N TYR A 174 -7.72 9.26 -7.45
CA TYR A 174 -8.39 9.45 -8.73
C TYR A 174 -8.03 8.33 -9.71
N TYR A 175 -9.00 7.83 -10.47
CA TYR A 175 -8.76 6.83 -11.52
C TYR A 175 -8.15 5.50 -11.03
N CYS A 176 -8.35 5.13 -9.76
CA CYS A 176 -8.03 3.80 -9.23
C CYS A 176 -9.16 2.82 -9.57
N ARG A 177 -9.21 2.38 -10.82
CA ARG A 177 -10.37 1.67 -11.41
C ARG A 177 -10.73 0.33 -10.75
N PHE A 178 -9.78 -0.35 -10.12
CA PHE A 178 -10.05 -1.60 -9.39
C PHE A 178 -10.16 -1.41 -7.87
N LEU A 179 -10.03 -0.17 -7.38
CA LEU A 179 -10.15 0.13 -5.95
C LEU A 179 -11.62 0.02 -5.56
N ALA A 180 -11.97 -1.13 -5.01
CA ALA A 180 -13.34 -1.51 -4.68
C ALA A 180 -13.71 -1.10 -3.25
N SER A 181 -12.73 -0.93 -2.38
CA SER A 181 -13.00 -0.65 -0.98
C SER A 181 -11.88 0.06 -0.24
N PHE A 182 -12.29 0.88 0.73
CA PHE A 182 -11.44 1.43 1.80
C PHE A 182 -11.96 0.88 3.12
N LEU A 183 -11.07 0.57 4.07
CA LEU A 183 -11.42 0.46 5.48
C LEU A 183 -10.79 1.62 6.24
N PHE A 184 -11.60 2.43 6.91
CA PHE A 184 -11.16 3.47 7.82
C PHE A 184 -11.27 2.95 9.26
N THR A 185 -10.18 3.09 10.02
CA THR A 185 -10.13 2.68 11.43
C THR A 185 -10.34 3.85 12.40
N GLY A 186 -10.77 5.02 11.91
CA GLY A 186 -11.05 6.22 12.69
C GLY A 186 -12.21 7.06 12.18
N ASP A 187 -12.23 8.32 12.62
CA ASP A 187 -13.20 9.33 12.17
C ASP A 187 -13.10 9.62 10.68
N ALA A 188 -14.18 10.15 10.09
CA ALA A 188 -14.18 10.55 8.69
C ALA A 188 -13.17 11.70 8.46
N PRO A 189 -12.11 11.50 7.65
CA PRO A 189 -11.13 12.56 7.41
C PRO A 189 -11.70 13.69 6.55
N ALA A 190 -11.03 14.83 6.58
CA ALA A 190 -11.25 15.87 5.58
C ALA A 190 -10.78 15.35 4.22
N ILE A 191 -11.71 15.23 3.27
CA ILE A 191 -11.44 14.66 1.95
C ILE A 191 -11.55 15.75 0.88
N GLY A 192 -10.46 15.93 0.14
CA GLY A 192 -10.34 16.89 -0.93
C GLY A 192 -11.26 16.58 -2.12
N PRO A 193 -11.60 17.59 -2.94
CA PRO A 193 -12.40 17.42 -4.15
C PRO A 193 -11.89 16.27 -5.02
N TYR A 194 -12.83 15.43 -5.48
CA TYR A 194 -12.56 14.35 -6.43
C TYR A 194 -11.54 13.29 -5.97
N ALA A 195 -11.21 13.22 -4.68
CA ALA A 195 -10.27 12.23 -4.13
C ALA A 195 -10.52 10.81 -4.63
N PHE A 196 -11.78 10.40 -4.77
CA PHE A 196 -12.17 9.07 -5.24
C PHE A 196 -12.83 9.06 -6.63
N LYS A 197 -12.74 10.14 -7.42
CA LYS A 197 -13.43 10.20 -8.73
C LYS A 197 -12.91 9.12 -9.68
N THR A 198 -13.82 8.42 -10.36
CA THR A 198 -13.51 7.29 -11.26
C THR A 198 -12.96 6.02 -10.57
N SER A 199 -12.99 5.95 -9.23
CA SER A 199 -12.62 4.75 -8.44
C SER A 199 -13.87 4.13 -7.81
N PRO A 200 -14.28 2.88 -8.08
CA PRO A 200 -15.61 2.36 -7.70
C PRO A 200 -15.80 2.12 -6.18
N ALA A 201 -14.93 2.65 -5.35
CA ALA A 201 -14.78 2.24 -3.97
C ALA A 201 -15.98 2.53 -3.08
N THR A 202 -16.27 1.59 -2.18
CA THR A 202 -17.11 1.82 -0.99
C THR A 202 -16.21 2.14 0.20
N LEU A 203 -16.57 3.14 0.99
CA LEU A 203 -15.82 3.56 2.18
C LEU A 203 -16.39 2.82 3.39
N TYR A 204 -15.66 1.85 3.91
CA TYR A 204 -16.07 1.11 5.08
C TYR A 204 -15.45 1.72 6.34
N TYR A 205 -16.21 1.77 7.44
CA TYR A 205 -15.73 2.30 8.72
C TYR A 205 -16.13 1.38 9.87
N LEU A 206 -15.38 1.39 10.97
CA LEU A 206 -15.67 0.54 12.12
C LEU A 206 -16.87 1.07 12.95
N PRO A 207 -17.65 0.19 13.63
CA PRO A 207 -18.84 0.60 14.38
C PRO A 207 -18.59 1.68 15.44
N ALA A 208 -17.39 1.72 16.02
CA ALA A 208 -17.01 2.71 17.02
C ALA A 208 -17.09 4.16 16.51
N PHE A 209 -17.01 4.38 15.20
CA PHE A 209 -16.98 5.70 14.56
C PHE A 209 -18.30 6.05 13.87
N ALA A 210 -19.37 5.27 14.06
CA ALA A 210 -20.62 5.46 13.33
C ALA A 210 -21.25 6.86 13.47
N SER A 211 -20.95 7.59 14.56
CA SER A 211 -21.43 8.95 14.77
C SER A 211 -20.75 10.00 13.89
N THR A 212 -19.57 9.73 13.34
CA THR A 212 -18.80 10.70 12.53
C THR A 212 -18.92 10.45 11.02
N TRP A 213 -19.51 9.33 10.62
CA TRP A 213 -19.62 8.94 9.21
C TRP A 213 -21.03 9.18 8.64
N PRO A 214 -21.20 10.06 7.62
CA PRO A 214 -22.45 10.16 6.87
C PRO A 214 -22.64 8.94 5.96
N SER A 215 -23.81 8.80 5.34
CA SER A 215 -24.10 7.70 4.39
C SER A 215 -23.34 7.81 3.06
N THR A 216 -22.84 9.00 2.73
CA THR A 216 -22.00 9.26 1.55
C THR A 216 -20.92 10.29 1.86
N VAL A 217 -19.70 10.05 1.37
CA VAL A 217 -18.54 10.95 1.52
C VAL A 217 -17.84 11.07 0.17
N ALA A 218 -17.57 12.29 -0.28
CA ALA A 218 -16.92 12.57 -1.57
C ALA A 218 -17.53 11.82 -2.78
N GLY A 219 -18.86 11.67 -2.78
CA GLY A 219 -19.61 10.97 -3.83
C GLY A 219 -19.53 9.44 -3.79
N ARG A 220 -19.04 8.86 -2.68
CA ARG A 220 -18.95 7.40 -2.46
C ARG A 220 -19.85 6.94 -1.34
N PRO A 221 -20.46 5.74 -1.42
CA PRO A 221 -21.17 5.15 -0.30
C PRO A 221 -20.23 4.94 0.88
N ALA A 222 -20.71 5.28 2.07
CA ALA A 222 -20.03 5.00 3.32
C ALA A 222 -20.85 4.01 4.15
N VAL A 223 -20.24 2.89 4.55
CA VAL A 223 -20.93 1.70 5.08
C VAL A 223 -20.21 1.19 6.33
N CYS A 224 -20.96 0.99 7.42
CA CYS A 224 -20.40 0.38 8.62
C CYS A 224 -19.93 -1.07 8.34
N TRP A 225 -18.67 -1.37 8.67
CA TRP A 225 -18.09 -2.71 8.62
C TRP A 225 -18.40 -3.46 9.90
N ASN A 226 -19.54 -4.16 9.93
CA ASN A 226 -19.99 -4.93 11.08
C ASN A 226 -20.48 -6.34 10.68
N PRO A 227 -19.63 -7.19 10.09
CA PRO A 227 -20.00 -8.57 9.83
C PRO A 227 -20.10 -9.36 11.15
N ALA A 228 -21.14 -10.18 11.27
CA ALA A 228 -21.37 -11.00 12.45
C ALA A 228 -21.63 -12.47 12.08
N PHE A 229 -21.32 -13.38 13.01
CA PHE A 229 -21.77 -14.77 12.92
C PHE A 229 -23.29 -14.80 13.10
N SER A 230 -24.00 -15.46 12.17
CA SER A 230 -25.45 -15.65 12.29
C SER A 230 -25.76 -16.63 13.42
N PRO A 231 -26.49 -16.22 14.48
CA PRO A 231 -26.84 -17.13 15.58
C PRO A 231 -27.97 -18.11 15.22
N THR A 232 -28.70 -17.84 14.14
CA THR A 232 -29.88 -18.60 13.72
C THR A 232 -29.62 -19.58 12.57
N SER A 233 -28.48 -19.47 11.88
CA SER A 233 -28.09 -20.43 10.85
C SER A 233 -27.48 -21.66 11.51
N PRO A 234 -27.91 -22.89 11.18
CA PRO A 234 -27.34 -24.09 11.79
C PRO A 234 -25.84 -24.12 11.51
N THR A 235 -25.01 -24.28 12.55
CA THR A 235 -23.62 -24.73 12.36
C THR A 235 -23.70 -26.05 11.61
N ARG A 236 -23.22 -26.07 10.35
CA ARG A 236 -23.40 -27.22 9.49
C ARG A 236 -22.19 -28.11 9.60
N PHE A 237 -22.43 -29.39 9.89
CA PHE A 237 -21.46 -30.46 9.67
C PHE A 237 -21.90 -31.22 8.41
N THR A 238 -21.49 -30.74 7.24
CA THR A 238 -21.79 -31.39 5.96
C THR A 238 -20.53 -32.03 5.42
N SER A 239 -20.58 -33.33 5.10
CA SER A 239 -19.43 -34.11 4.62
C SER A 239 -18.22 -34.07 5.56
N GLY A 240 -18.47 -34.03 6.88
CA GLY A 240 -17.42 -34.00 7.91
C GLY A 240 -16.74 -32.64 8.12
N LYS A 241 -17.21 -31.57 7.48
CA LYS A 241 -16.63 -30.22 7.60
C LYS A 241 -17.52 -29.30 8.43
N PHE A 242 -16.92 -28.57 9.36
CA PHE A 242 -17.56 -27.47 10.08
C PHE A 242 -17.80 -26.27 9.16
N GLY A 243 -18.96 -25.65 9.27
CA GLY A 243 -19.30 -24.43 8.56
C GLY A 243 -20.31 -23.56 9.32
N PHE A 244 -20.33 -22.28 8.96
CA PHE A 244 -21.18 -21.25 9.55
C PHE A 244 -21.60 -20.23 8.51
N THR A 245 -22.57 -19.38 8.86
CA THR A 245 -23.02 -18.29 7.99
C THR A 245 -22.65 -16.96 8.61
N LEU A 246 -22.00 -16.09 7.84
CA LEU A 246 -21.82 -14.69 8.16
C LEU A 246 -23.02 -13.88 7.67
N THR A 247 -23.39 -12.86 8.44
CA THR A 247 -24.42 -11.88 8.10
C THR A 247 -23.89 -10.46 8.29
N GLY A 248 -24.36 -9.53 7.46
CA GLY A 248 -23.94 -8.13 7.52
C GLY A 248 -24.54 -7.34 6.37
N ASN A 249 -23.95 -6.19 6.06
CA ASN A 249 -24.38 -5.39 4.92
C ASN A 249 -24.14 -6.15 3.60
N PRO A 250 -25.06 -6.09 2.62
CA PRO A 250 -24.84 -6.66 1.29
C PRO A 250 -23.58 -6.11 0.62
N ASN A 251 -22.94 -6.93 -0.21
CA ASN A 251 -21.71 -6.57 -0.93
C ASN A 251 -20.51 -6.20 -0.03
N LEU A 252 -20.56 -6.54 1.25
CA LEU A 252 -19.45 -6.36 2.19
C LEU A 252 -18.34 -7.38 1.90
N PRO A 253 -17.12 -6.96 1.56
CA PRO A 253 -16.00 -7.89 1.39
C PRO A 253 -15.52 -8.35 2.78
N VAL A 254 -15.31 -9.65 2.93
CA VAL A 254 -14.87 -10.27 4.19
C VAL A 254 -13.83 -11.36 3.92
N LYS A 255 -12.83 -11.42 4.80
CA LYS A 255 -11.89 -12.52 4.87
C LYS A 255 -12.11 -13.27 6.18
N VAL A 256 -12.21 -14.58 6.09
CA VAL A 256 -12.28 -15.47 7.25
C VAL A 256 -10.98 -16.22 7.34
N GLU A 257 -10.41 -16.22 8.52
CA GLU A 257 -9.21 -16.96 8.82
C GLU A 257 -9.45 -17.89 10.00
N ALA A 258 -8.67 -18.97 10.06
CA ALA A 258 -8.65 -19.86 11.21
C ALA A 258 -7.27 -20.15 11.73
N SER A 259 -7.22 -20.47 13.03
CA SER A 259 -6.03 -20.91 13.73
C SER A 259 -6.32 -22.15 14.56
N THR A 260 -5.30 -22.97 14.78
CA THR A 260 -5.34 -24.08 15.76
C THR A 260 -4.90 -23.63 17.15
N ASN A 261 -4.36 -22.42 17.28
CA ASN A 261 -3.84 -21.88 18.54
C ASN A 261 -4.01 -20.35 18.58
N LEU A 262 -4.91 -19.86 19.44
CA LEU A 262 -5.10 -18.42 19.63
C LEU A 262 -3.80 -17.68 19.99
N ALA A 263 -2.85 -18.34 20.66
CA ALA A 263 -1.60 -17.74 21.10
C ALA A 263 -0.51 -17.70 20.02
N SER A 264 -0.62 -18.45 18.91
CA SER A 264 0.46 -18.51 17.92
C SER A 264 0.48 -17.33 16.95
N HIS A 265 -0.58 -16.51 16.92
CA HIS A 265 -0.82 -15.46 15.91
C HIS A 265 -0.76 -15.94 14.44
N ILE A 266 -0.65 -17.24 14.18
CA ILE A 266 -0.69 -17.82 12.84
C ILE A 266 -2.15 -18.06 12.49
N TRP A 267 -2.64 -17.30 11.51
CA TRP A 267 -4.00 -17.40 10.98
C TRP A 267 -3.94 -17.77 9.50
N THR A 268 -4.70 -18.79 9.12
CA THR A 268 -4.76 -19.30 7.75
C THR A 268 -6.07 -18.87 7.09
N PRO A 269 -6.04 -18.25 5.91
CA PRO A 269 -7.26 -17.88 5.19
C PRO A 269 -8.10 -19.13 4.85
N ILE A 270 -9.38 -19.10 5.20
CA ILE A 270 -10.39 -20.09 4.80
C ILE A 270 -11.19 -19.57 3.60
N THR A 271 -11.50 -18.28 3.59
CA THR A 271 -12.34 -17.66 2.57
C THR A 271 -11.98 -16.18 2.45
N ASN A 272 -11.97 -15.69 1.21
CA ASN A 272 -11.96 -14.27 0.88
C ASN A 272 -13.09 -14.06 -0.13
N ALA A 273 -14.21 -13.50 0.33
CA ALA A 273 -15.44 -13.41 -0.46
C ALA A 273 -16.29 -12.21 -0.03
N THR A 274 -17.28 -11.89 -0.84
CA THR A 274 -18.21 -10.81 -0.57
C THR A 274 -19.54 -11.39 -0.10
N LEU A 275 -20.16 -10.77 0.92
CA LEU A 275 -21.54 -11.07 1.30
C LEU A 275 -22.45 -10.87 0.08
N ASN A 276 -23.35 -11.82 -0.14
CA ASN A 276 -24.26 -11.79 -1.28
C ASN A 276 -25.27 -10.62 -1.18
N SER A 277 -26.18 -10.52 -2.15
CA SER A 277 -27.21 -9.47 -2.18
C SER A 277 -28.17 -9.49 -0.99
N SER A 278 -28.30 -10.61 -0.27
CA SER A 278 -29.07 -10.71 0.99
C SER A 278 -28.23 -10.47 2.23
N GLY A 279 -26.96 -10.06 2.09
CA GLY A 279 -26.08 -9.79 3.22
C GLY A 279 -25.58 -11.07 3.91
N SER A 280 -25.47 -12.18 3.18
CA SER A 280 -25.10 -13.48 3.74
C SER A 280 -23.93 -14.13 3.00
N LEU A 281 -23.08 -14.85 3.75
CA LEU A 281 -22.01 -15.68 3.20
C LEU A 281 -21.91 -16.99 3.99
N SER A 282 -22.05 -18.12 3.30
CA SER A 282 -21.80 -19.45 3.88
C SER A 282 -20.33 -19.80 3.78
N VAL A 283 -19.70 -20.11 4.91
CA VAL A 283 -18.28 -20.47 5.02
C VAL A 283 -18.18 -21.92 5.48
N ALA A 284 -17.36 -22.71 4.80
CA ALA A 284 -17.05 -24.08 5.18
C ALA A 284 -15.54 -24.24 5.34
N ASP A 285 -15.10 -24.77 6.47
CA ASP A 285 -13.69 -25.00 6.75
C ASP A 285 -13.26 -26.39 6.24
N PRO A 286 -12.46 -26.47 5.15
CA PRO A 286 -12.06 -27.74 4.58
C PRO A 286 -11.11 -28.55 5.47
N ALA A 287 -10.43 -27.92 6.43
CA ALA A 287 -9.45 -28.54 7.31
C ALA A 287 -10.02 -28.92 8.70
N SER A 288 -11.29 -28.63 8.94
CA SER A 288 -11.92 -28.86 10.26
C SER A 288 -12.01 -30.34 10.68
N SER A 289 -12.04 -31.28 9.72
CA SER A 289 -12.10 -32.72 10.03
C SER A 289 -10.79 -33.32 10.52
N SER A 290 -9.65 -32.70 10.19
CA SER A 290 -8.31 -33.20 10.54
C SER A 290 -7.69 -32.49 11.74
N LEU A 291 -8.38 -31.47 12.29
CA LEU A 291 -7.86 -30.62 13.35
C LEU A 291 -8.86 -30.52 14.52
N PRO A 292 -8.51 -31.02 15.72
CA PRO A 292 -9.45 -31.15 16.83
C PRO A 292 -9.87 -29.81 17.46
N VAL A 293 -9.12 -28.73 17.22
CA VAL A 293 -9.42 -27.38 17.69
C VAL A 293 -9.24 -26.37 16.56
N ARG A 294 -10.25 -25.53 16.35
CA ARG A 294 -10.26 -24.45 15.35
C ARG A 294 -10.87 -23.18 15.96
N PHE A 295 -10.13 -22.09 15.85
CA PHE A 295 -10.59 -20.73 16.15
C PHE A 295 -10.78 -19.99 14.84
N TYR A 296 -11.80 -19.13 14.77
CA TYR A 296 -12.14 -18.38 13.56
C TYR A 296 -12.16 -16.89 13.87
N ARG A 297 -11.69 -16.07 12.94
CA ARG A 297 -11.86 -14.61 12.98
C ARG A 297 -12.32 -14.09 11.64
N ILE A 298 -13.08 -13.00 11.70
CA ILE A 298 -13.48 -12.22 10.53
C ILE A 298 -12.54 -11.01 10.48
N VAL A 299 -11.88 -10.82 9.35
CA VAL A 299 -10.98 -9.70 9.12
C VAL A 299 -11.32 -9.04 7.79
N TRP A 300 -10.87 -7.79 7.66
CA TRP A 300 -10.92 -7.08 6.39
C TRP A 300 -10.01 -7.78 5.37
N PRO A 301 -10.48 -8.00 4.12
CA PRO A 301 -9.74 -8.74 3.10
C PRO A 301 -8.50 -8.02 2.54
#